data_AF-A0A496QY44-F1
#
_entry.id   AF-A0A496QY44-F1
#
_cell.length_a   1.000
_cell.length_b   1.000
_cell.length_c   1.000
_cell.angle_alpha   90.00
_cell.angle_beta   90.00
_cell.angle_gamma   90.00
#
_symmetry.space_group_name_H-M   'P 1'
#
loop_
_entity.id
_entity.type
_entity.pdbx_description
1 polymer ?
#
loop_
_entity_poly.entity_id
_entity_poly.type
_entity_poly.pdbx_seq_one_letter_code
_entity_poly.pdbx_strand_id
1 'polypeptide(L)'
;MNKKDSSNLIPTGVISRRMDNMSNGIFFVTVRDDYEQARQDYFPYIASAYTAIAKNFKKGKAYPVLSVKHATLIADDEKNVETSQFLVPTENGNFIWVQSEIFRFAGLDPDKD
;
A
#
# COMPACT_ATOMS: atom_id res chain seq x y z
N MET A 1 26.06 40.65 -45.95
CA MET A 1 25.46 41.67 -45.07
C MET A 1 24.32 40.99 -44.30
N ASN A 2 24.32 41.16 -42.97
CA ASN A 2 23.34 40.77 -41.95
C ASN A 2 23.19 39.31 -41.46
N LYS A 3 23.55 39.17 -40.17
CA LYS A 3 23.15 38.19 -39.15
C LYS A 3 21.65 38.28 -38.79
N LYS A 4 21.19 37.23 -38.08
CA LYS A 4 20.11 37.11 -37.06
C LYS A 4 19.15 35.98 -37.43
N ASP A 5 18.62 35.15 -36.55
CA ASP A 5 18.85 34.81 -35.13
C ASP A 5 18.05 33.51 -34.90
N SER A 6 18.45 32.78 -33.87
CA SER A 6 17.87 31.52 -33.38
C SER A 6 16.43 31.67 -32.88
N SER A 7 15.54 30.72 -33.18
CA SER A 7 14.45 30.34 -32.27
C SER A 7 13.88 28.94 -32.54
N ASN A 8 14.09 28.08 -31.54
CA ASN A 8 13.30 26.93 -31.11
C ASN A 8 12.09 26.53 -31.96
N LEU A 9 12.18 25.36 -32.60
CA LEU A 9 11.01 24.52 -32.82
C LEU A 9 11.33 23.11 -32.31
N ILE A 10 10.67 22.80 -31.20
CA ILE A 10 10.68 21.55 -30.44
C ILE A 10 10.25 20.42 -31.40
N PRO A 11 10.95 19.27 -31.45
CA PRO A 11 10.44 18.14 -32.20
C PRO A 11 9.15 17.67 -31.53
N THR A 12 8.03 17.78 -32.26
CA THR A 12 6.71 17.22 -31.92
C THR A 12 6.78 15.69 -32.01
N GLY A 13 7.62 15.08 -31.19
CA GLY A 13 7.44 13.71 -30.76
C GLY A 13 6.29 13.73 -29.77
N VAL A 14 5.09 13.39 -30.23
CA VAL A 14 4.07 12.87 -29.31
C VAL A 14 4.67 11.60 -28.73
N ILE A 15 5.34 11.73 -27.59
CA ILE A 15 5.68 10.60 -26.74
C ILE A 15 4.33 10.14 -26.20
N SER A 16 3.62 9.35 -27.00
CA SER A 16 2.69 8.38 -26.46
C SER A 16 3.57 7.45 -25.64
N ARG A 17 3.76 7.78 -24.35
CA ARG A 17 4.13 6.78 -23.36
C ARG A 17 3.03 5.75 -23.48
N ARG A 18 3.27 4.69 -24.24
CA ARG A 18 2.66 3.41 -23.90
C ARG A 18 2.96 3.25 -22.41
N MET A 19 1.91 3.20 -21.61
CA MET A 19 2.00 2.62 -20.29
C MET A 19 2.30 1.14 -20.53
N ASP A 20 3.54 0.84 -20.87
CA ASP A 20 4.05 -0.51 -21.03
C ASP A 20 3.96 -1.14 -19.63
N ASN A 21 3.02 -2.08 -19.50
CA ASN A 21 2.78 -2.96 -18.37
C ASN A 21 2.60 -2.28 -17.00
N MET A 22 1.35 -1.93 -16.65
CA MET A 22 0.93 -2.14 -15.26
C MET A 22 1.04 -3.63 -14.97
N SER A 23 2.17 -4.07 -14.42
CA SER A 23 2.29 -5.43 -13.89
C SER A 23 1.41 -5.50 -12.65
N ASN A 24 0.29 -6.22 -12.75
CA ASN A 24 -0.53 -6.55 -11.60
C ASN A 24 0.29 -7.51 -10.73
N GLY A 25 0.91 -6.99 -9.68
CA GLY A 25 1.69 -7.77 -8.72
C GLY A 25 0.87 -8.06 -7.47
N ILE A 26 0.90 -9.31 -7.00
CA ILE A 26 0.46 -9.61 -5.63
C ILE A 26 1.56 -9.12 -4.70
N PHE A 27 1.18 -8.36 -3.68
CA PHE A 27 2.08 -8.04 -2.59
C PHE A 27 1.62 -8.71 -1.30
N PHE A 28 2.57 -8.87 -0.41
CA PHE A 28 2.37 -9.58 0.84
C PHE A 28 2.47 -8.62 2.01
N VAL A 29 1.75 -8.96 3.07
CA VAL A 29 1.75 -8.23 4.32
C VAL A 29 1.93 -9.15 5.51
N THR A 30 2.58 -8.66 6.56
CA THR A 30 2.68 -9.35 7.85
C THR A 30 1.93 -8.56 8.91
N VAL A 31 1.26 -9.24 9.83
CA VAL A 31 0.66 -8.57 11.00
C VAL A 31 1.78 -7.92 11.82
N ARG A 32 1.55 -6.70 12.31
CA ARG A 32 2.53 -6.00 13.16
C ARG A 32 2.71 -6.72 14.51
N ASP A 33 3.96 -6.87 14.93
CA ASP A 33 4.31 -7.62 16.14
C ASP A 33 3.93 -6.88 17.43
N ASP A 34 4.01 -5.55 17.38
CA ASP A 34 3.84 -4.57 18.45
C ASP A 34 2.47 -3.89 18.42
N TYR A 35 1.45 -4.53 17.82
CA TYR A 35 0.13 -3.93 17.62
C TYR A 35 -0.48 -3.30 18.90
N GLU A 36 -0.25 -3.89 20.07
CA GLU A 36 -0.74 -3.34 21.35
C GLU A 36 -0.04 -2.02 21.74
N GLN A 37 1.26 -1.90 21.44
CA GLN A 37 2.04 -0.67 21.61
C GLN A 37 1.63 0.36 20.53
N ALA A 38 1.58 -0.05 19.27
CA ALA A 38 1.18 0.79 18.15
C ALA A 38 -0.26 1.34 18.30
N ARG A 39 -1.16 0.60 18.96
CA ARG A 39 -2.49 1.09 19.34
C ARG A 39 -2.42 2.28 20.29
N GLN A 40 -1.55 2.24 21.30
CA GLN A 40 -1.39 3.34 22.25
C GLN A 40 -0.77 4.56 21.58
N ASP A 41 0.21 4.34 20.71
CA ASP A 41 1.03 5.41 20.14
C ASP A 41 0.38 6.11 18.94
N TYR A 42 -0.35 5.38 18.09
CA TYR A 42 -0.87 5.92 16.83
C TYR A 42 -2.41 5.99 16.78
N PHE A 43 -3.11 5.17 17.56
CA PHE A 43 -4.54 4.96 17.31
C PHE A 43 -5.38 4.67 18.56
N PRO A 44 -5.52 5.62 19.50
CA PRO A 44 -6.32 5.43 20.71
C PRO A 44 -7.80 5.08 20.42
N TYR A 45 -8.32 5.45 19.24
CA TYR A 45 -9.69 5.17 18.80
C TYR A 45 -9.85 3.89 17.95
N ILE A 46 -8.76 3.25 17.52
CA ILE A 46 -8.82 2.00 16.75
C ILE A 46 -9.02 0.85 17.76
N ALA A 47 -10.30 0.53 17.92
CA ALA A 47 -10.90 -0.22 19.01
C ALA A 47 -10.34 -1.63 19.28
N SER A 48 -10.74 -2.20 20.43
CA SER A 48 -10.56 -3.61 20.82
C SER A 48 -10.88 -4.64 19.72
N ALA A 49 -11.77 -4.28 18.79
CA ALA A 49 -12.11 -5.09 17.61
C ALA A 49 -10.88 -5.45 16.76
N TYR A 50 -9.90 -4.55 16.67
CA TYR A 50 -8.70 -4.77 15.86
C TYR A 50 -7.73 -5.76 16.48
N THR A 51 -7.61 -5.77 17.82
CA THR A 51 -6.85 -6.81 18.54
C THR A 51 -7.49 -8.19 18.33
N ALA A 52 -8.82 -8.27 18.30
CA ALA A 52 -9.53 -9.50 17.99
C ALA A 52 -9.29 -9.94 16.53
N ILE A 53 -9.25 -9.00 15.59
CA ILE A 53 -8.94 -9.26 14.17
C ILE A 53 -7.51 -9.78 14.02
N ALA A 54 -6.52 -9.14 14.66
CA ALA A 54 -5.10 -9.53 14.60
C ALA A 54 -4.87 -10.98 15.05
N LYS A 55 -5.67 -11.50 15.99
CA LYS A 55 -5.62 -12.91 16.44
C LYS A 55 -5.97 -13.93 15.35
N ASN A 56 -6.61 -13.52 14.26
CA ASN A 56 -6.88 -14.38 13.12
C ASN A 56 -5.65 -14.59 12.22
N PHE A 57 -4.52 -13.95 12.54
CA PHE A 57 -3.28 -14.00 11.79
C PHE A 57 -2.13 -14.47 12.70
N LYS A 58 -1.34 -15.41 12.20
CA LYS A 58 -0.05 -15.79 12.77
C LYS A 58 0.99 -14.69 12.56
N LYS A 59 1.66 -14.27 13.64
CA LYS A 59 2.79 -13.32 13.61
C LYS A 59 3.94 -13.82 12.75
N GLY A 60 4.62 -12.92 12.05
CA GLY A 60 5.74 -13.23 11.16
C GLY A 60 5.37 -13.97 9.86
N LYS A 61 4.12 -14.45 9.71
CA LYS A 61 3.66 -15.06 8.46
C LYS A 61 3.26 -13.97 7.47
N ALA A 62 3.69 -14.12 6.22
CA ALA A 62 3.27 -13.28 5.12
C ALA A 62 1.92 -13.74 4.56
N TYR A 63 1.02 -12.79 4.32
CA TYR A 63 -0.29 -13.01 3.73
C TYR A 63 -0.41 -12.26 2.41
N PRO A 64 -0.92 -12.89 1.35
CA PRO A 64 -1.16 -12.20 0.10
C PRO A 64 -2.33 -11.21 0.27
N VAL A 65 -2.16 -10.00 -0.24
CA VAL A 65 -3.27 -9.06 -0.38
C VAL A 65 -4.02 -9.37 -1.66
N LEU A 66 -5.27 -9.80 -1.53
CA LEU A 66 -6.11 -10.21 -2.66
C LEU A 66 -6.80 -9.04 -3.34
N SER A 67 -7.09 -7.99 -2.57
CA SER A 67 -7.70 -6.76 -3.08
C SER A 67 -7.44 -5.61 -2.13
N VAL A 68 -7.38 -4.39 -2.68
CA VAL A 68 -7.31 -3.14 -1.93
C VAL A 68 -8.60 -2.36 -2.16
N LYS A 69 -9.22 -1.85 -1.11
CA LYS A 69 -10.39 -0.97 -1.17
C LYS A 69 -10.01 0.37 -0.58
N HIS A 70 -10.15 1.41 -1.40
CA HIS A 70 -9.65 2.77 -1.17
C HIS A 70 -8.14 2.78 -0.94
N ALA A 71 -7.39 3.43 -1.83
CA ALA A 71 -5.96 3.65 -1.65
C ALA A 71 -5.76 5.16 -1.69
N THR A 72 -5.43 5.74 -0.54
CA THR A 72 -5.19 7.18 -0.44
C THR A 72 -3.70 7.40 -0.29
N LEU A 73 -3.13 8.18 -1.21
CA LEU A 73 -1.75 8.64 -1.15
C LEU A 73 -1.67 9.77 -0.14
N ILE A 74 -1.00 9.53 0.98
CA ILE A 74 -0.74 10.57 1.98
C ILE A 74 0.40 11.44 1.44
N ALA A 75 0.11 12.71 1.16
CA ALA A 75 1.12 13.73 0.88
C ALA A 75 1.77 14.19 2.20
N ASP A 76 2.98 14.75 2.12
CA ASP A 76 3.79 15.22 3.28
C ASP A 76 3.07 16.18 4.25
N ASP A 77 1.89 16.72 3.89
CA ASP A 77 1.14 17.68 4.70
C ASP A 77 0.14 17.04 5.68
N GLU A 78 0.13 15.71 5.80
CA GLU A 78 -0.59 14.90 6.81
C GLU A 78 -2.12 15.13 6.91
N LYS A 79 -2.72 15.91 5.99
CA LYS A 79 -4.13 16.34 6.11
C LYS A 79 -5.16 15.34 5.61
N ASN A 80 -4.73 14.29 4.92
CA ASN A 80 -5.61 13.25 4.40
C ASN A 80 -5.40 11.95 5.18
N VAL A 81 -6.18 11.76 6.24
CA VAL A 81 -6.25 10.46 6.95
C VAL A 81 -7.42 9.68 6.36
N GLU A 82 -7.22 9.12 5.17
CA GLU A 82 -8.08 8.05 4.66
C GLU A 82 -7.29 6.74 4.66
N THR A 83 -7.84 5.75 5.33
CA THR A 83 -7.20 4.46 5.57
C THR A 83 -7.55 3.48 4.45
N SER A 84 -6.59 2.66 4.05
CA SER A 84 -6.83 1.63 3.03
C SER A 84 -7.32 0.35 3.67
N GLN A 85 -8.18 -0.41 2.98
CA GLN A 85 -8.59 -1.75 3.43
C GLN A 85 -7.98 -2.82 2.54
N PHE A 86 -7.44 -3.86 3.15
CA PHE A 86 -6.92 -5.05 2.48
C PHE A 86 -7.85 -6.23 2.68
N LEU A 87 -8.13 -6.96 1.61
CA LEU A 87 -8.75 -8.28 1.67
C LEU A 87 -7.64 -9.32 1.81
N VAL A 88 -7.64 -10.02 2.94
CA VAL A 88 -6.59 -10.99 3.29
C VAL A 88 -7.20 -12.32 3.76
N PRO A 89 -6.55 -13.46 3.45
CA PRO A 89 -6.93 -14.75 4.00
C PRO A 89 -6.54 -14.86 5.48
N THR A 90 -7.36 -15.52 6.29
CA THR A 90 -7.12 -15.78 7.72
C THR A 90 -6.69 -17.22 7.98
N GLU A 91 -6.16 -17.50 9.17
CA GLU A 91 -5.74 -18.86 9.54
C GLU A 91 -6.88 -19.88 9.57
N ASN A 92 -8.13 -19.44 9.73
CA ASN A 92 -9.31 -20.31 9.73
C ASN A 92 -9.91 -20.56 8.32
N GLY A 93 -9.22 -20.15 7.25
CA GLY A 93 -9.64 -20.39 5.86
C GLY A 93 -10.72 -19.43 5.34
N ASN A 94 -11.00 -18.34 6.05
CA ASN A 94 -11.89 -17.28 5.59
C ASN A 94 -11.11 -16.10 4.98
N PHE A 95 -11.83 -15.07 4.55
CA PHE A 95 -11.29 -13.80 4.08
C PHE A 95 -11.93 -12.65 4.84
N ILE A 96 -11.15 -11.62 5.12
CA ILE A 96 -11.62 -10.44 5.86
C ILE A 96 -11.06 -9.17 5.26
N TRP A 97 -11.90 -8.13 5.22
CA TRP A 97 -11.49 -6.76 4.94
C TRP A 97 -10.97 -6.11 6.22
N VAL A 98 -9.73 -5.65 6.20
CA VAL A 98 -9.03 -5.15 7.38
C VAL A 98 -8.30 -3.87 7.03
N GLN A 99 -8.27 -2.91 7.95
CA GLN A 99 -7.50 -1.69 7.76
C GLN A 99 -6.01 -2.02 7.62
N SER A 100 -5.36 -1.36 6.67
CA SER A 100 -3.96 -1.55 6.30
C SER A 100 -2.97 -1.36 7.46
N GLU A 101 -3.37 -0.60 8.47
CA GLU A 101 -2.60 -0.20 9.64
C GLU A 101 -2.24 -1.38 10.55
N ILE A 102 -3.05 -2.44 10.56
CA ILE A 102 -2.72 -3.67 11.30
C ILE A 102 -1.50 -4.38 10.69
N PHE A 103 -1.23 -4.09 9.42
CA PHE A 103 -0.25 -4.79 8.62
C PHE A 103 1.00 -3.94 8.36
N ARG A 104 2.08 -4.64 8.04
CA ARG A 104 3.30 -4.09 7.46
C ARG A 104 3.53 -4.74 6.10
N PHE A 105 4.02 -3.98 5.13
CA PHE A 105 4.46 -4.52 3.85
C PHE A 105 5.57 -5.56 4.07
N ALA A 106 5.44 -6.72 3.42
CA ALA A 106 6.33 -7.86 3.55
C ALA A 106 7.00 -8.27 2.22
N GLY A 107 6.88 -7.44 1.18
CA GLY A 107 7.49 -7.67 -0.11
C GLY A 107 6.51 -8.09 -1.21
N LEU A 108 7.06 -8.29 -2.40
CA LEU A 108 6.36 -8.82 -3.58
C LEU A 108 6.57 -10.33 -3.73
N ASP A 109 7.54 -10.89 -3.02
CA ASP A 109 7.90 -12.30 -2.99
C ASP A 109 8.32 -12.64 -1.54
N PRO A 110 7.49 -13.32 -0.74
CA PRO A 110 7.74 -13.51 0.68
C PRO A 110 8.84 -14.55 0.95
N ASP A 111 9.28 -15.28 -0.08
CA ASP A 111 10.30 -16.33 0.01
C ASP A 111 11.68 -15.85 -0.49
N LYS A 112 11.77 -14.59 -0.95
CA LYS A 112 13.04 -13.97 -1.36
C LYS A 112 13.37 -12.83 -0.40
N ASP A 113 14.07 -13.18 0.67
CA ASP A 113 14.82 -12.24 1.50
C ASP A 113 16.01 -11.64 0.71
#